data_AF-A0A466BVE0-F1
#
_entry.id   AF-A0A466BVE0-F1
#
_cell.length_a   1.000
_cell.length_b   1.000
_cell.length_c   1.000
_cell.angle_alpha   90.00
_cell.angle_beta   90.00
_cell.angle_gamma   90.00
#
_symmetry.space_group_name_H-M   'P 1'
#
loop_
_entity.id
_entity.type
_entity.pdbx_description
1 polymer ?
#
loop_
_entity_poly.entity_id
_entity_poly.type
_entity_poly.pdbx_seq_one_letter_code
_entity_poly.pdbx_strand_id
1 'polypeptide(L)'
;MAVMEMTKNKERQREIIGYIANNDVELGELLKLQKELNNLMKENTEEKQKTYWTKTFDRIVKKKKWAEITIREFADLRNAGLTCYAIAEHFKVSKSTVLNYTQRNKKEYYQIFDMNEYQKNKEIWND
;
A
#
# COMPACT_ATOMS: atom_id res chain seq x y z
N MET A 1 -1.22 18.21 -1.19
CA MET A 1 -2.49 17.68 -1.74
C MET A 1 -2.96 16.49 -0.92
N ALA A 2 -2.23 15.37 -0.88
CA ALA A 2 -2.61 14.18 -0.09
C ALA A 2 -2.98 14.43 1.40
N VAL A 3 -2.25 15.28 2.12
CA VAL A 3 -2.56 15.58 3.54
C VAL A 3 -3.91 16.32 3.70
N MET A 4 -4.24 17.21 2.77
CA MET A 4 -5.52 17.94 2.77
C MET A 4 -6.69 17.03 2.36
N GLU A 5 -6.47 16.12 1.42
CA GLU A 5 -7.47 15.12 0.98
C GLU A 5 -7.81 14.15 2.12
N MET A 6 -6.79 13.59 2.79
CA MET A 6 -6.99 12.78 4.01
C MET A 6 -7.74 13.53 5.12
N THR A 7 -7.49 14.83 5.28
CA THR A 7 -8.15 15.64 6.32
C THR A 7 -9.65 15.77 6.03
N LYS A 8 -9.99 16.10 4.77
CA LYS A 8 -11.40 16.17 4.32
C LYS A 8 -12.10 14.82 4.39
N ASN A 9 -11.42 13.74 3.99
CA ASN A 9 -11.96 12.39 4.08
C ASN A 9 -12.31 12.04 5.54
N LYS A 10 -11.40 12.28 6.48
CA LYS A 10 -11.66 12.05 7.92
C LYS A 10 -12.77 12.94 8.50
N GLU A 11 -12.88 14.18 8.05
CA GLU A 11 -13.99 15.06 8.43
C GLU A 11 -15.32 14.45 7.99
N ARG A 12 -15.42 14.01 6.73
CA ARG A 12 -16.62 13.36 6.20
C ARG A 12 -16.96 12.06 6.93
N GLN A 13 -15.96 11.24 7.28
CA GLN A 13 -16.19 10.04 8.09
C GLN A 13 -16.83 10.38 9.45
N ARG A 14 -16.34 11.43 10.11
CA ARG A 14 -16.90 11.89 11.41
C ARG A 14 -18.31 12.42 11.25
N GLU A 15 -18.61 13.14 10.17
CA GLU A 15 -19.98 13.59 9.87
C GLU A 15 -20.94 12.41 9.73
N ILE A 16 -20.58 11.40 8.92
CA ILE A 16 -21.42 10.22 8.70
C ILE A 16 -21.66 9.46 10.00
N ILE A 17 -20.59 9.20 10.77
CA ILE A 17 -20.69 8.51 12.07
C ILE A 17 -21.55 9.31 13.04
N GLY A 18 -21.33 10.63 13.12
CA GLY A 18 -22.11 11.53 13.97
C GLY A 18 -23.59 11.58 13.57
N TYR A 19 -23.89 11.59 12.28
CA TYR A 19 -25.27 11.58 11.79
C TYR A 19 -25.98 10.28 12.16
N ILE A 20 -25.35 9.12 11.90
CA ILE A 20 -25.91 7.80 12.25
C ILE A 20 -26.10 7.64 13.76
N ALA A 21 -25.16 8.14 14.57
CA ALA A 21 -25.22 7.98 16.03
C ALA A 21 -26.29 8.85 16.71
N ASN A 22 -26.68 9.97 16.09
CA ASN A 22 -27.56 10.97 16.71
C ASN A 22 -28.96 11.03 16.09
N ASN A 23 -29.24 10.29 15.03
CA ASN A 23 -30.54 10.31 14.33
C ASN A 23 -31.09 8.90 14.17
N ASP A 24 -32.41 8.77 14.13
CA ASP A 24 -33.08 7.54 13.72
C ASP A 24 -33.10 7.50 12.19
N VAL A 25 -32.11 6.81 11.61
CA VAL A 25 -31.86 6.79 10.17
C VAL A 25 -32.60 5.63 9.53
N GLU A 26 -33.41 5.90 8.51
CA GLU A 26 -34.09 4.86 7.75
C GLU A 26 -33.08 3.88 7.11
N LEU A 27 -33.44 2.59 7.06
CA LEU A 27 -32.56 1.52 6.57
C LEU A 27 -31.93 1.81 5.20
N GLY A 28 -32.69 2.40 4.27
CA GLY A 28 -32.20 2.72 2.93
C GLY A 28 -31.12 3.81 2.91
N GLU A 29 -31.21 4.79 3.81
CA GLU A 29 -30.20 5.83 3.99
C GLU A 29 -28.99 5.28 4.76
N LEU A 30 -29.22 4.48 5.81
CA LEU A 30 -28.17 3.83 6.57
C LEU A 30 -27.23 3.00 5.68
N LEU A 31 -27.77 2.19 4.77
CA LEU A 31 -26.99 1.37 3.86
C LEU A 31 -26.13 2.21 2.89
N LYS A 32 -26.65 3.35 2.43
CA LYS A 32 -25.89 4.27 1.57
C LYS A 32 -24.72 4.90 2.33
N LEU A 33 -24.99 5.38 3.55
CA LEU A 33 -23.98 5.99 4.41
C LEU A 33 -22.89 4.99 4.83
N GLN A 34 -23.26 3.74 5.15
CA GLN A 34 -22.29 2.67 5.43
C GLN A 34 -21.39 2.37 4.21
N LYS A 35 -21.97 2.35 3.00
CA LYS A 35 -21.19 2.16 1.77
C LYS A 35 -20.23 3.31 1.53
N GLU A 36 -20.67 4.55 1.73
CA GLU A 36 -19.83 5.75 1.64
C GLU A 36 -18.69 5.69 2.67
N LEU A 37 -18.99 5.35 3.92
CA LEU A 37 -17.99 5.20 4.99
C LEU A 37 -16.93 4.16 4.64
N ASN A 38 -17.33 3.01 4.11
CA ASN A 38 -16.40 1.95 3.67
C ASN A 38 -15.49 2.42 2.53
N ASN A 39 -16.02 3.17 1.56
CA ASN A 39 -15.21 3.75 0.48
C ASN A 39 -14.19 4.75 1.02
N LEU A 40 -14.62 5.66 1.91
CA LEU A 40 -13.75 6.65 2.54
C LEU A 40 -12.64 5.98 3.36
N MET A 41 -12.95 4.89 4.08
CA MET A 41 -11.95 4.11 4.81
C MET A 41 -10.93 3.48 3.86
N LYS A 42 -11.40 2.87 2.77
CA LYS A 42 -10.54 2.26 1.76
C LYS A 42 -9.58 3.28 1.13
N GLU A 43 -10.07 4.45 0.75
CA GLU A 43 -9.25 5.54 0.21
C GLU A 43 -8.13 5.95 1.18
N ASN A 44 -8.45 6.11 2.46
CA ASN A 44 -7.47 6.41 3.50
C ASN A 44 -6.40 5.31 3.64
N THR A 45 -6.79 4.03 3.55
CA THR A 45 -5.85 2.90 3.59
C THR A 45 -4.92 2.93 2.37
N GLU A 46 -5.44 3.16 1.17
CA GLU A 46 -4.64 3.29 -0.06
C GLU A 46 -3.66 4.47 -0.01
N GLU A 47 -4.06 5.62 0.53
CA GLU A 47 -3.19 6.80 0.66
C GLU A 47 -2.07 6.60 1.67
N LYS A 48 -2.38 5.98 2.83
CA LYS A 48 -1.37 5.59 3.81
C LYS A 48 -0.39 4.57 3.22
N GLN A 49 -0.90 3.59 2.47
CA GLN A 49 -0.08 2.59 1.80
C GLN A 49 0.89 3.24 0.81
N LYS A 50 0.39 4.11 -0.07
CA LYS A 50 1.22 4.86 -1.02
C LYS A 50 2.31 5.66 -0.30
N THR A 51 1.94 6.37 0.78
CA THR A 51 2.90 7.15 1.58
C THR A 51 3.99 6.26 2.19
N TYR A 52 3.61 5.11 2.75
CA TYR A 52 4.54 4.14 3.31
C TYR A 52 5.47 3.56 2.24
N TRP A 53 4.92 3.17 1.08
CA TRP A 53 5.72 2.66 -0.05
C TRP A 53 6.70 3.69 -0.56
N THR A 54 6.28 4.93 -0.79
CA THR A 54 7.19 6.03 -1.20
C THR A 54 8.34 6.18 -0.23
N LYS A 55 8.08 6.25 1.07
CA LYS A 55 9.13 6.32 2.10
C LYS A 55 10.04 5.09 2.09
N THR A 56 9.47 3.92 1.83
CA THR A 56 10.23 2.66 1.76
C THR A 56 11.18 2.64 0.57
N PHE A 57 10.71 3.07 -0.61
CA PHE A 57 11.55 3.24 -1.78
C PHE A 57 12.66 4.27 -1.53
N ASP A 58 12.33 5.45 -1.00
CA ASP A 58 13.32 6.49 -0.69
C ASP A 58 14.38 5.99 0.31
N ARG A 59 13.99 5.18 1.30
CA ARG A 59 14.89 4.61 2.30
C ARG A 59 15.85 3.58 1.70
N ILE A 60 15.33 2.65 0.91
CA ILE A 60 16.08 1.47 0.46
C ILE A 60 16.84 1.75 -0.83
N VAL A 61 16.16 2.28 -1.85
CA VAL A 61 16.72 2.48 -3.20
C VAL A 61 16.98 3.95 -3.54
N LYS A 62 16.48 4.90 -2.73
CA LYS A 62 16.65 6.33 -2.94
C LYS A 62 16.19 6.72 -4.36
N LYS A 63 17.09 7.30 -5.16
CA LYS A 63 16.84 7.73 -6.55
C LYS A 63 17.40 6.77 -7.59
N LYS A 64 17.74 5.54 -7.20
CA LYS A 64 18.29 4.54 -8.12
C LYS A 64 17.31 4.21 -9.23
N LYS A 65 17.83 3.88 -10.40
CA LYS A 65 17.07 3.27 -11.50
C LYS A 65 17.05 1.75 -11.32
N TRP A 66 16.12 1.08 -12.01
CA TRP A 66 16.01 -0.38 -11.99
C TRP A 66 17.34 -1.10 -12.28
N ALA A 67 18.14 -0.59 -13.21
CA ALA A 67 19.43 -1.20 -13.58
C ALA A 67 20.50 -1.13 -12.48
N GLU A 68 20.29 -0.31 -11.45
CA GLU A 68 21.25 -0.01 -10.39
C GLU A 68 20.91 -0.70 -9.07
N ILE A 69 19.74 -1.37 -8.98
CA ILE A 69 19.34 -2.05 -7.77
C ILE A 69 20.08 -3.37 -7.62
N THR A 70 20.50 -3.64 -6.39
CA THR A 70 21.08 -4.93 -6.01
C THR A 70 19.97 -5.91 -5.63
N ILE A 71 20.31 -7.21 -5.64
CA ILE A 71 19.36 -8.24 -5.21
C ILE A 71 19.01 -8.11 -3.72
N ARG A 72 19.95 -7.62 -2.89
CA ARG A 72 19.71 -7.32 -1.48
C ARG A 72 18.68 -6.21 -1.31
N GLU A 73 18.85 -5.08 -2.01
CA GLU A 73 17.86 -3.99 -1.98
C GLU A 73 16.50 -4.44 -2.52
N PHE A 74 16.49 -5.29 -3.54
CA PHE A 74 15.25 -5.89 -4.04
C PHE A 74 14.59 -6.77 -2.97
N ALA A 75 15.35 -7.63 -2.28
CA ALA A 75 14.85 -8.45 -1.19
C ALA A 75 14.37 -7.59 0.00
N ASP A 76 15.06 -6.51 0.34
CA ASP A 76 14.65 -5.58 1.40
C ASP A 76 13.31 -4.88 1.06
N LEU A 77 13.12 -4.47 -0.20
CA LEU A 77 11.82 -3.95 -0.67
C LEU A 77 10.72 -5.00 -0.53
N ARG A 78 11.03 -6.26 -0.89
CA ARG A 78 10.10 -7.38 -0.75
C ARG A 78 9.78 -7.64 0.72
N ASN A 79 10.76 -7.73 1.61
CA ASN A 79 10.56 -7.93 3.05
C ASN A 79 9.74 -6.80 3.69
N ALA A 80 9.86 -5.57 3.18
CA ALA A 80 9.05 -4.43 3.63
C ALA A 80 7.56 -4.50 3.20
N GLY A 81 7.12 -5.59 2.57
CA GLY A 81 5.72 -5.83 2.19
C GLY A 81 5.38 -5.42 0.75
N LEU A 82 6.34 -4.93 -0.04
CA LEU A 82 6.05 -4.49 -1.41
C LEU A 82 5.94 -5.67 -2.37
N THR A 83 4.87 -5.65 -3.17
CA THR A 83 4.67 -6.66 -4.21
C THR A 83 5.57 -6.40 -5.42
N CYS A 84 5.84 -7.42 -6.24
CA CYS A 84 6.53 -7.23 -7.53
C CYS A 84 5.80 -6.20 -8.40
N TYR A 85 4.48 -6.07 -8.27
CA TYR A 85 3.67 -5.12 -9.01
C TYR A 85 3.97 -3.68 -8.59
N ALA A 86 3.97 -3.41 -7.28
CA ALA A 86 4.31 -2.10 -6.73
C ALA A 86 5.74 -1.68 -7.10
N ILE A 87 6.68 -2.63 -7.05
CA ILE A 87 8.07 -2.40 -7.47
C ILE A 87 8.15 -2.09 -8.97
N ALA A 88 7.45 -2.86 -9.81
CA ALA A 88 7.43 -2.63 -11.26
C ALA A 88 6.87 -1.25 -11.61
N GLU A 89 5.78 -0.85 -10.95
CA GLU A 89 5.14 0.46 -11.12
C GLU A 89 6.08 1.60 -10.71
N HIS A 90 6.72 1.50 -9.55
CA HIS A 90 7.67 2.51 -9.06
C HIS A 90 8.82 2.75 -10.06
N PHE A 91 9.42 1.67 -10.56
CA PHE A 91 10.54 1.76 -11.49
C PHE A 91 10.10 1.96 -12.96
N LYS A 92 8.79 1.99 -13.24
CA LYS A 92 8.22 2.07 -14.59
C LYS A 92 8.75 0.99 -15.52
N VAL A 93 8.88 -0.24 -15.00
CA VAL A 93 9.29 -1.42 -15.77
C VAL A 93 8.14 -2.42 -15.85
N SER A 94 8.26 -3.38 -16.77
CA SER A 94 7.24 -4.42 -16.90
C SER A 94 7.24 -5.38 -15.70
N LYS A 95 6.07 -5.95 -15.38
CA LYS A 95 5.93 -6.99 -14.35
C LYS A 95 6.86 -8.19 -14.61
N SER A 96 6.99 -8.58 -15.88
CA SER A 96 7.86 -9.68 -16.30
C SER A 96 9.34 -9.34 -16.08
N THR A 97 9.77 -8.09 -16.24
CA THR A 97 11.14 -7.65 -15.90
C THR A 97 11.48 -7.98 -14.44
N VAL A 98 10.59 -7.64 -13.51
CA VAL A 98 10.79 -7.87 -12.07
C VAL A 98 10.74 -9.36 -11.73
N LEU A 99 9.79 -10.11 -12.30
CA LEU A 99 9.71 -11.56 -12.10
C LEU A 99 10.95 -12.28 -12.63
N ASN A 100 11.41 -11.92 -13.83
CA ASN A 100 12.62 -12.49 -14.43
C ASN A 100 13.88 -12.17 -13.60
N TYR A 101 13.96 -10.98 -13.00
CA TYR A 101 15.05 -10.64 -12.10
C TYR A 101 15.08 -11.52 -10.85
N THR A 102 13.92 -11.82 -10.27
CA THR A 102 13.80 -12.76 -9.16
C THR A 102 14.27 -14.17 -9.57
N GLN A 103 13.85 -14.64 -10.75
CA GLN A 103 14.24 -15.97 -11.25
C GLN A 103 15.74 -16.08 -11.57
N ARG A 104 16.33 -15.05 -12.19
CA ARG A 104 17.77 -15.02 -12.51
C ARG A 104 18.63 -15.04 -11.26
N ASN A 105 18.17 -14.40 -10.18
CA ASN A 105 18.89 -14.29 -8.91
C ASN A 105 18.32 -15.23 -7.84
N LYS A 106 17.60 -16.30 -8.22
CA LYS A 106 16.79 -17.13 -7.33
C LYS A 106 17.55 -17.59 -6.07
N LYS A 107 18.77 -18.08 -6.24
CA LYS A 107 19.59 -18.61 -5.13
C LYS A 107 19.89 -17.55 -4.08
N GLU A 108 20.38 -16.39 -4.50
CA GLU A 108 20.75 -15.29 -3.60
C GLU A 108 19.50 -14.61 -3.03
N TYR A 109 18.44 -14.46 -3.84
CA TYR A 109 17.16 -13.92 -3.39
C TYR A 109 16.59 -14.68 -2.19
N TYR A 110 16.48 -16.00 -2.28
CA TYR A 110 15.88 -16.82 -1.21
C TYR A 110 16.77 -16.99 0.02
N GLN A 111 18.03 -16.53 -0.03
CA GLN A 111 18.88 -16.43 1.17
C GLN A 111 18.57 -15.18 2.00
N ILE A 112 18.00 -14.14 1.39
CA ILE A 112 17.78 -12.82 2.01
C ILE A 112 16.27 -12.59 2.26
N PHE A 113 15.43 -13.07 1.36
CA PHE A 113 13.98 -12.88 1.42
C PHE A 113 13.36 -13.71 2.56
N ASP A 114 12.67 -13.03 3.48
CA ASP A 114 11.91 -13.64 4.56
C ASP A 114 10.41 -13.56 4.24
N MET A 115 9.81 -14.73 3.99
CA MET A 115 8.39 -14.83 3.68
C MET A 115 7.51 -14.38 4.85
N ASN A 116 7.89 -14.67 6.09
CA ASN A 116 7.09 -14.31 7.26
C ASN A 116 7.11 -12.79 7.47
N GLU A 117 8.28 -12.17 7.32
CA GLU A 117 8.41 -10.71 7.38
C GLU A 117 7.60 -10.03 6.27
N TYR A 118 7.71 -10.53 5.04
CA TYR A 118 6.91 -10.03 3.92
C TYR A 118 5.41 -10.11 4.18
N GLN A 119 4.89 -11.26 4.62
CA GLN A 119 3.45 -11.41 4.85
C GLN A 119 2.97 -10.49 5.97
N LYS A 120 3.69 -10.44 7.10
CA LYS A 120 3.39 -9.54 8.21
C LYS A 120 3.31 -8.08 7.75
N ASN A 121 4.29 -7.63 6.95
CA ASN A 121 4.33 -6.24 6.48
C ASN A 121 3.33 -5.94 5.37
N LYS A 122 2.91 -6.96 4.61
CA LYS A 122 1.87 -6.85 3.58
C LYS A 122 0.46 -6.80 4.20
N GLU A 123 0.20 -7.61 5.22
CA GLU A 123 -1.11 -7.74 5.87
C GLU A 123 -1.60 -6.45 6.53
N ILE A 124 -0.68 -5.56 6.94
CA ILE A 124 -0.99 -4.21 7.47
C ILE A 124 -1.93 -3.41 6.55
N TRP A 125 -2.00 -3.75 5.26
CA TRP A 125 -2.78 -3.04 4.26
C TRP A 125 -4.04 -3.78 3.78
N ASN A 126 -4.34 -4.96 4.32
CA ASN A 126 -5.47 -5.79 3.88
C ASN A 126 -6.72 -5.66 4.78
N ASP A 127 -6.78 -4.65 5.66
CA ASP A 127 -7.97 -4.30 6.47
C ASP A 127 -9.09 -3.64 5.64
#